data_AF-A0ABD2NA58-F1
#
_entry.id   AF-A0ABD2NA58-F1
#
_cell.length_a   1.000
_cell.length_b   1.000
_cell.length_c   1.000
_cell.angle_alpha   90.00
_cell.angle_beta   90.00
_cell.angle_gamma   90.00
#
_symmetry.space_group_name_H-M   'P 1'
#
loop_
_entity.id
_entity.type
_entity.pdbx_description
1 polymer ?
#
loop_
_entity_poly.entity_id
_entity_poly.type
_entity_poly.pdbx_seq_one_letter_code
_entity_poly.pdbx_strand_id
1 'polypeptide(L)'
;MSPRANFHFLADALDAKTTVVRVLTIQLEGEDTVFQFPREQQLKEHHPALFGTTIVKNVIKGLKIRGKFRNIRITLADELQQEYLDKEGNVCFHYQYLDEVQGYVNLNPTAPQISRTNLDTNIPIHSVVKNLILEKFNGKNPNAKTFLSILVKECEQLNIESSRYSEVLRLFVKGPALDWYLTFLKINSLSYEWEFWQNPNL
;
A
#
# COMPACT_ATOMS: atom_id res chain seq x y z
N MET A 1 13.37 -26.27 -6.41
CA MET A 1 13.02 -25.18 -7.33
C MET A 1 13.04 -23.90 -6.53
N SER A 2 13.80 -22.88 -6.94
CA SER A 2 13.89 -21.64 -6.15
C SER A 2 12.57 -20.87 -6.22
N PRO A 3 12.05 -20.35 -5.10
CA PRO A 3 10.84 -19.55 -5.09
C PRO A 3 11.04 -18.24 -5.84
N ARG A 4 9.94 -17.63 -6.26
CA ARG A 4 9.94 -16.30 -6.88
C ARG A 4 9.14 -15.35 -6.03
N ALA A 5 9.51 -14.08 -6.06
CA ALA A 5 8.81 -13.03 -5.36
C ALA A 5 8.60 -11.82 -6.27
N ASN A 6 7.49 -11.11 -6.05
CA ASN A 6 7.23 -9.81 -6.64
C ASN A 6 7.70 -8.74 -5.66
N PHE A 7 8.54 -7.83 -6.15
CA PHE A 7 9.01 -6.67 -5.40
C PHE A 7 8.40 -5.40 -5.96
N HIS A 8 7.96 -4.50 -5.08
CA HIS A 8 7.48 -3.17 -5.44
C HIS A 8 8.59 -2.13 -5.22
N PHE A 9 8.98 -1.41 -6.27
CA PHE A 9 9.97 -0.34 -6.21
C PHE A 9 9.33 1.03 -6.46
N LEU A 10 9.74 2.05 -5.72
CA LEU A 10 9.29 3.44 -5.86
C LEU A 10 10.49 4.39 -5.99
N ALA A 11 10.44 5.30 -6.96
CA ALA A 11 11.31 6.47 -6.98
C ALA A 11 10.77 7.52 -6.00
N ASP A 12 11.46 7.71 -4.89
CA ASP A 12 11.03 8.54 -3.77
C ASP A 12 11.99 9.71 -3.53
N ALA A 13 11.52 10.76 -2.85
CA ALA A 13 12.37 11.83 -2.38
C ALA A 13 13.11 11.39 -1.11
N LEU A 14 14.44 11.53 -1.09
CA LEU A 14 15.20 11.49 0.16
C LEU A 14 15.20 12.86 0.83
N ASP A 15 15.29 13.91 0.02
CA ASP A 15 15.20 15.31 0.40
C ASP A 15 14.66 16.12 -0.79
N ALA A 16 14.57 17.44 -0.66
CA ALA A 16 14.05 18.32 -1.71
C ALA A 16 14.75 18.14 -3.09
N LYS A 17 16.03 17.74 -3.11
CA LYS A 17 16.90 17.66 -4.29
C LYS A 17 17.23 16.22 -4.70
N THR A 18 17.28 15.28 -3.76
CA THR A 18 17.75 13.91 -4.00
C THR A 18 16.59 12.94 -4.23
N THR A 19 16.63 12.19 -5.32
CA THR A 19 15.69 11.09 -5.60
C THR A 19 16.40 9.77 -5.38
N VAL A 20 15.77 8.88 -4.61
CA VAL A 20 16.26 7.53 -4.31
C VAL A 20 15.26 6.50 -4.79
N VAL A 21 15.71 5.27 -5.06
CA VAL A 21 14.81 4.15 -5.33
C VAL A 21 14.69 3.32 -4.07
N ARG A 22 13.46 3.11 -3.62
CA ARG A 22 13.10 2.29 -2.47
C ARG A 22 12.46 0.98 -2.93
N VAL A 23 12.73 -0.11 -2.23
CA VAL A 23 11.92 -1.33 -2.31
C VAL A 23 10.95 -1.32 -1.14
N LEU A 24 9.66 -1.34 -1.43
CA LEU A 24 8.61 -1.14 -0.42
C LEU A 24 8.09 -2.46 0.12
N THR A 25 7.82 -3.41 -0.78
CA THR A 25 7.18 -4.68 -0.42
C THR A 25 7.76 -5.87 -1.14
N ILE A 26 7.51 -7.03 -0.56
CA ILE A 26 7.75 -8.35 -1.12
C ILE A 26 6.47 -9.18 -1.02
N GLN A 27 6.18 -9.95 -2.07
CA GLN A 27 5.08 -10.91 -2.12
C GLN A 27 5.58 -12.20 -2.77
N LEU A 28 5.41 -13.33 -2.10
CA LEU A 28 5.78 -14.63 -2.67
C LEU A 28 4.83 -15.01 -3.81
N GLU A 29 5.38 -15.60 -4.87
CA GLU A 29 4.58 -16.03 -6.02
C GLU A 29 3.66 -17.18 -5.61
N GLY A 30 2.35 -16.96 -5.76
CA GLY A 30 1.31 -17.93 -5.37
C GLY A 30 0.62 -17.59 -4.04
N GLU A 31 1.09 -16.56 -3.33
CA GLU A 31 0.49 -16.09 -2.08
C GLU A 31 -0.18 -14.72 -2.26
N ASP A 32 -1.28 -14.50 -1.54
CA ASP A 32 -1.99 -13.22 -1.54
C ASP A 32 -1.41 -12.20 -0.53
N THR A 33 -0.62 -12.69 0.42
CA THR A 33 -0.05 -11.87 1.49
C THR A 33 1.11 -11.02 0.95
N VAL A 34 1.07 -9.73 1.26
CA VAL A 34 2.12 -8.78 0.92
C VAL A 34 2.76 -8.29 2.21
N PHE A 35 4.08 -8.30 2.24
CA PHE A 35 4.86 -7.87 3.37
C PHE A 35 5.59 -6.57 3.07
N GLN A 36 5.62 -5.65 4.03
CA GLN A 36 6.27 -4.35 3.89
C GLN A 36 7.62 -4.31 4.60
N PHE A 37 8.62 -3.75 3.91
CA PHE A 37 9.91 -3.45 4.51
C PHE A 37 9.81 -2.20 5.40
N PRO A 38 10.40 -2.21 6.62
CA PRO A 38 10.51 -1.03 7.48
C PRO A 38 11.14 0.14 6.74
N ARG A 39 10.67 1.36 7.00
CA ARG A 39 11.00 2.56 6.19
C ARG A 39 12.51 2.81 6.06
N GLU A 40 13.23 2.59 7.14
CA GLU A 40 14.67 2.71 7.29
C GLU A 40 15.43 1.65 6.50
N GLN A 41 14.81 0.49 6.24
CA GLN A 41 15.40 -0.65 5.54
C GLN A 41 15.12 -0.66 4.03
N GLN A 42 14.27 0.22 3.51
CA GLN A 42 13.84 0.20 2.10
C GLN A 42 14.91 0.61 1.07
N LEU A 43 16.11 1.02 1.50
CA LEU A 43 17.14 1.56 0.62
C LEU A 43 18.14 0.49 0.17
N LYS A 44 18.86 0.78 -0.91
CA LYS A 44 19.82 -0.15 -1.53
C LYS A 44 20.91 -0.63 -0.58
N GLU A 45 21.27 0.18 0.41
CA GLU A 45 22.30 -0.10 1.41
C GLU A 45 21.94 -1.32 2.26
N HIS A 46 20.64 -1.58 2.44
CA HIS A 46 20.14 -2.72 3.19
C HIS A 46 19.89 -3.96 2.32
N HIS A 47 19.79 -3.78 1.00
CA HIS A 47 19.46 -4.83 0.03
C HIS A 47 20.53 -4.99 -1.07
N PRO A 48 21.82 -5.16 -0.72
CA PRO A 48 22.91 -5.13 -1.68
C PRO A 48 22.81 -6.23 -2.74
N ALA A 49 22.38 -7.44 -2.38
CA ALA A 49 22.22 -8.55 -3.31
C ALA A 49 21.09 -8.27 -4.32
N LEU A 50 19.93 -7.81 -3.84
CA LEU A 50 18.78 -7.46 -4.68
C LEU A 50 19.12 -6.34 -5.67
N PHE A 51 19.71 -5.25 -5.19
CA PHE A 51 20.09 -4.10 -6.02
C PHE A 51 21.30 -4.40 -6.92
N GLY A 52 22.06 -5.45 -6.60
CA GLY A 52 23.13 -5.98 -7.44
C GLY A 52 22.64 -6.69 -8.71
N THR A 53 21.39 -7.17 -8.72
CA THR A 53 20.84 -7.92 -9.85
C THR A 53 20.69 -7.05 -11.11
N THR A 54 20.90 -7.65 -12.29
CA THR A 54 20.69 -6.98 -13.58
C THR A 54 19.24 -6.50 -13.75
N ILE A 55 18.28 -7.26 -13.21
CA ILE A 55 16.86 -6.93 -13.24
C ILE A 55 16.63 -5.61 -12.52
N VAL A 56 17.05 -5.49 -11.26
CA VAL A 56 16.84 -4.27 -10.45
C VAL A 56 17.66 -3.10 -10.98
N LYS A 57 18.87 -3.33 -11.49
CA LYS A 57 19.64 -2.29 -12.21
C LYS A 57 18.86 -1.70 -13.39
N ASN A 58 18.10 -2.51 -14.13
CA ASN A 58 17.26 -2.03 -15.23
C ASN A 58 15.99 -1.32 -14.74
N VAL A 59 15.44 -1.71 -13.58
CA VAL A 59 14.34 -1.00 -12.91
C VAL A 59 14.74 0.41 -12.54
N ILE A 60 15.89 0.56 -11.89
CA ILE A 60 16.42 1.86 -11.44
C ILE A 60 16.60 2.81 -12.64
N LYS A 61 17.10 2.31 -13.77
CA LYS A 61 17.23 3.11 -15.01
C LYS A 61 15.88 3.66 -15.50
N GLY A 62 14.78 2.95 -15.26
CA GLY A 62 13.42 3.37 -15.63
C GLY A 62 12.72 4.26 -14.59
N LEU A 63 13.25 4.32 -13.36
CA LEU A 63 12.68 5.03 -12.23
C LEU A 63 13.39 6.38 -11.99
N LYS A 64 13.41 7.23 -13.03
CA LYS A 64 14.07 8.56 -12.98
C LYS A 64 13.17 9.69 -12.44
N ILE A 65 11.85 9.48 -12.45
CA ILE A 65 10.85 10.49 -12.09
C ILE A 65 10.25 10.10 -10.74
N ARG A 66 10.27 11.03 -9.77
CA ARG A 66 9.66 10.85 -8.43
C ARG A 66 8.20 10.42 -8.54
N GLY A 67 7.78 9.53 -7.66
CA GLY A 67 6.44 8.94 -7.64
C GLY A 67 6.21 7.83 -8.68
N LYS A 68 7.17 7.55 -9.57
CA LYS A 68 7.08 6.38 -10.46
C LYS A 68 7.47 5.12 -9.70
N PHE A 69 6.78 4.03 -10.00
CA PHE A 69 7.00 2.73 -9.38
C PHE A 69 7.08 1.61 -10.41
N ARG A 70 7.61 0.45 -10.02
CA ARG A 70 7.61 -0.79 -10.83
C ARG A 70 7.42 -1.99 -9.92
N ASN A 71 6.57 -2.92 -10.37
CA ASN A 71 6.44 -4.25 -9.78
C ASN A 71 7.24 -5.22 -10.62
N ILE A 72 8.13 -5.99 -10.01
CA ILE A 72 9.03 -6.87 -10.75
C ILE A 72 9.14 -8.21 -10.06
N ARG A 73 9.01 -9.26 -10.86
CA ARG A 73 9.20 -10.64 -10.43
C ARG A 73 10.67 -11.00 -10.47
N ILE A 74 11.18 -11.56 -9.38
CA ILE A 74 12.57 -11.98 -9.23
C ILE A 74 12.58 -13.39 -8.66
N THR A 75 13.43 -14.25 -9.21
CA THR A 75 13.72 -15.57 -8.63
C THR A 75 14.66 -15.37 -7.45
N LEU A 76 14.28 -15.86 -6.27
CA LEU A 76 15.09 -15.81 -5.05
C LEU A 76 16.11 -16.96 -5.10
N ALA A 77 17.22 -16.76 -5.81
CA ALA A 77 18.31 -17.73 -5.87
C ALA A 77 19.28 -17.54 -4.70
N ASP A 78 19.70 -18.65 -4.07
CA ASP A 78 20.73 -18.77 -3.03
C ASP A 78 20.78 -17.61 -2.02
N GLU A 79 21.59 -16.59 -2.30
CA GLU A 79 21.80 -15.40 -1.47
C GLU A 79 20.50 -14.62 -1.23
N LEU A 80 19.70 -14.38 -2.28
CA LEU A 80 18.42 -13.70 -2.14
C LEU A 80 17.43 -14.53 -1.34
N GLN A 81 17.48 -15.85 -1.47
CA GLN A 81 16.58 -16.71 -0.70
C GLN A 81 16.88 -16.59 0.80
N GLN A 82 18.15 -16.61 1.18
CA GLN A 82 18.58 -16.50 2.58
C GLN A 82 18.33 -15.12 3.18
N GLU A 83 18.31 -14.07 2.35
CA GLU A 83 18.06 -12.70 2.79
C GLU A 83 16.58 -12.43 3.06
N TYR A 84 15.68 -13.04 2.27
CA TYR A 84 14.24 -12.73 2.30
C TYR A 84 13.36 -13.85 2.86
N LEU A 85 13.91 -15.05 3.07
CA LEU A 85 13.18 -16.20 3.60
C LEU A 85 13.97 -16.87 4.72
N ASP A 86 13.24 -17.34 5.74
CA ASP A 86 13.81 -18.24 6.73
C ASP A 86 13.92 -19.68 6.18
N LYS A 87 14.35 -20.62 7.03
CA LYS A 87 14.50 -22.03 6.67
C LYS A 87 13.17 -22.74 6.40
N GLU A 88 12.07 -22.21 6.91
CA GLU A 88 10.71 -22.73 6.75
C GLU A 88 9.99 -22.07 5.56
N GLY A 89 10.61 -21.08 4.91
CA GLY A 89 10.06 -20.36 3.77
C GLY A 89 9.22 -19.14 4.15
N ASN A 90 9.21 -18.72 5.42
CA ASN A 90 8.51 -17.52 5.84
C ASN A 90 9.27 -16.27 5.41
N VAL A 91 8.54 -15.23 5.00
CA VAL A 91 9.13 -13.94 4.66
C VAL A 91 9.71 -13.28 5.90
N CYS A 92 11.01 -13.06 5.88
CA CYS A 92 11.72 -12.31 6.90
C CYS A 92 12.84 -11.48 6.26
N PHE A 93 13.35 -10.49 6.97
CA PHE A 93 14.46 -9.68 6.50
C PHE A 93 15.36 -9.32 7.68
N HIS A 94 16.66 -9.61 7.58
CA HIS A 94 17.61 -9.47 8.69
C HIS A 94 17.11 -10.08 10.02
N TYR A 95 16.51 -11.27 9.95
CA TYR A 95 15.92 -12.00 11.09
C TYR A 95 14.69 -11.33 11.74
N GLN A 96 14.12 -10.31 11.11
CA GLN A 96 12.87 -9.69 11.51
C GLN A 96 11.73 -10.14 10.58
N TYR A 97 10.60 -10.54 11.15
CA TYR A 97 9.38 -10.76 10.38
C TYR A 97 8.77 -9.41 9.99
N LEU A 98 8.30 -9.35 8.76
CA LEU A 98 7.75 -8.14 8.18
C LEU A 98 6.25 -8.02 8.49
N ASP A 99 5.77 -6.78 8.57
CA ASP A 99 4.35 -6.51 8.77
C ASP A 99 3.57 -6.82 7.49
N GLU A 100 2.44 -7.50 7.66
CA GLU A 100 1.47 -7.72 6.58
C GLU A 100 0.79 -6.41 6.20
N VAL A 101 0.68 -6.17 4.91
CA VAL A 101 -0.02 -5.01 4.38
C VAL A 101 -1.51 -5.32 4.26
N GLN A 102 -2.28 -4.90 5.26
CA GLN A 102 -3.74 -5.02 5.21
C GLN A 102 -4.32 -4.16 4.08
N GLY A 103 -5.25 -4.72 3.31
CA GLY A 103 -5.93 -4.00 2.24
C GLY A 103 -5.15 -3.89 0.92
N TYR A 104 -4.11 -4.71 0.69
CA TYR A 104 -3.51 -4.85 -0.63
C TYR A 104 -4.51 -5.48 -1.60
N VAL A 105 -5.32 -4.63 -2.24
CA VAL A 105 -6.23 -5.07 -3.30
C VAL A 105 -5.37 -5.29 -4.54
N ASN A 106 -5.15 -6.55 -4.91
CA ASN A 106 -4.75 -6.92 -6.27
C ASN A 106 -5.61 -6.09 -7.24
N LEU A 107 -4.99 -5.22 -8.04
CA LEU A 107 -5.68 -4.31 -8.97
C LEU A 107 -6.31 -5.04 -10.17
N ASN A 108 -6.63 -6.32 -10.03
CA ASN A 108 -7.37 -7.10 -11.02
C ASN A 108 -8.86 -7.06 -10.66
N PRO A 109 -9.70 -6.39 -11.47
CA PRO A 109 -11.13 -6.31 -11.20
C PRO A 109 -11.82 -7.61 -11.64
N THR A 110 -12.00 -8.53 -10.71
CA THR A 110 -13.05 -9.56 -10.84
C THR A 110 -13.70 -9.81 -9.49
N ALA A 111 -14.93 -9.36 -9.33
CA ALA A 111 -15.83 -9.71 -8.24
C ALA A 111 -16.90 -10.69 -8.77
N PRO A 112 -17.76 -11.29 -7.92
CA PRO A 112 -17.61 -11.69 -6.51
C PRO A 112 -17.96 -13.18 -6.32
N GLN A 113 -17.84 -13.74 -5.10
CA GLN A 113 -18.88 -14.61 -4.49
C GLN A 113 -18.77 -14.62 -2.96
N ILE A 114 -19.93 -14.86 -2.35
CA ILE A 114 -20.36 -14.52 -0.99
C ILE A 114 -20.20 -15.75 -0.08
N SER A 115 -19.93 -15.54 1.22
CA SER A 115 -20.53 -16.33 2.31
C SER A 115 -20.49 -15.58 3.63
N ARG A 116 -21.57 -15.70 4.39
CA ARG A 116 -21.92 -14.99 5.63
C ARG A 116 -21.52 -15.83 6.85
N THR A 117 -21.08 -15.21 7.95
CA THR A 117 -21.78 -15.14 9.28
C THR A 117 -20.82 -14.86 10.47
N ASN A 118 -21.37 -14.11 11.44
CA ASN A 118 -21.06 -13.97 12.88
C ASN A 118 -20.09 -12.87 13.39
N LEU A 119 -20.71 -11.81 13.94
CA LEU A 119 -20.42 -11.09 15.20
C LEU A 119 -18.95 -10.95 15.64
N ASP A 120 -18.23 -9.99 15.07
CA ASP A 120 -17.07 -9.33 15.70
C ASP A 120 -16.57 -8.29 14.71
N THR A 121 -16.35 -7.02 15.12
CA THR A 121 -15.54 -5.91 14.50
C THR A 121 -15.43 -5.73 12.96
N ASN A 122 -16.11 -6.57 12.18
CA ASN A 122 -15.92 -6.85 10.77
C ASN A 122 -17.22 -6.50 10.03
N ILE A 123 -17.87 -5.42 10.46
CA ILE A 123 -19.00 -4.89 9.69
C ILE A 123 -18.41 -4.50 8.33
N PRO A 124 -18.90 -5.10 7.22
CA PRO A 124 -18.40 -4.75 5.91
C PRO A 124 -18.65 -3.27 5.71
N ILE A 125 -17.63 -2.50 5.38
CA ILE A 125 -17.73 -1.05 5.18
C ILE A 125 -18.88 -0.70 4.22
N HIS A 126 -19.08 -1.54 3.20
CA HIS A 126 -20.17 -1.39 2.23
C HIS A 126 -21.60 -1.49 2.83
N SER A 127 -21.74 -2.07 4.02
CA SER A 127 -22.99 -2.12 4.80
C SER A 127 -23.17 -0.90 5.68
N VAL A 128 -22.10 -0.39 6.30
CA VAL A 128 -22.12 0.83 7.14
C VAL A 128 -22.30 2.09 6.30
N VAL A 129 -21.70 2.10 5.11
CA VAL A 129 -21.70 3.23 4.17
C VAL A 129 -23.10 3.60 3.66
N LYS A 130 -24.06 2.67 3.71
CA LYS A 130 -25.45 2.96 3.33
C LYS A 130 -26.13 3.93 4.31
N ASN A 131 -25.62 4.01 5.54
CA ASN A 131 -26.15 4.90 6.58
C ASN A 131 -25.44 6.26 6.60
N LEU A 132 -24.34 6.42 5.85
CA LEU A 132 -23.64 7.69 5.70
C LEU A 132 -24.43 8.60 4.76
N ILE A 133 -24.81 9.78 5.24
CA ILE A 133 -25.51 10.78 4.43
C ILE A 133 -24.46 11.74 3.85
N LEU A 134 -23.67 11.24 2.90
CA LEU A 134 -22.59 12.01 2.27
C LEU A 134 -22.66 11.92 0.74
N GLU A 135 -22.61 13.08 0.07
CA GLU A 135 -22.49 13.10 -1.39
C GLU A 135 -21.08 12.71 -1.84
N LYS A 136 -20.96 12.16 -3.06
CA LYS A 136 -19.65 11.82 -3.60
C LYS A 136 -18.88 13.08 -3.95
N PHE A 137 -17.63 13.15 -3.50
CA PHE A 137 -16.72 14.23 -3.80
C PHE A 137 -16.47 14.35 -5.31
N ASN A 138 -16.76 15.53 -5.83
CA ASN A 138 -16.66 15.87 -7.25
C ASN A 138 -15.63 16.97 -7.54
N GLY A 139 -14.91 17.44 -6.52
CA GLY A 139 -13.90 18.51 -6.63
C GLY A 139 -14.45 19.92 -6.83
N LYS A 140 -15.78 20.11 -6.87
CA LYS A 140 -16.40 21.43 -7.10
C LYS A 140 -16.92 22.07 -5.81
N ASN A 141 -17.63 21.33 -4.96
CA ASN A 141 -18.13 21.76 -3.65
C ASN A 141 -18.54 20.52 -2.83
N PRO A 142 -18.27 20.46 -1.50
CA PRO A 142 -17.40 21.35 -0.72
C PRO A 142 -15.91 21.19 -1.08
N ASN A 143 -15.03 22.06 -0.55
CA ASN A 143 -13.58 21.88 -0.71
C ASN A 143 -13.11 20.57 -0.01
N ALA A 144 -11.95 20.04 -0.41
CA ALA A 144 -11.47 18.74 0.07
C ALA A 144 -11.34 18.66 1.61
N LYS A 145 -10.87 19.73 2.26
CA LYS A 145 -10.71 19.76 3.72
C LYS A 145 -12.06 19.67 4.44
N THR A 146 -13.02 20.48 4.00
CA THR A 146 -14.39 20.46 4.51
C THR A 146 -15.06 19.11 4.24
N PHE A 147 -14.86 18.53 3.06
CA PHE A 147 -15.36 17.20 2.74
C PHE A 147 -14.82 16.12 3.70
N LEU A 148 -13.50 16.10 3.93
CA LEU A 148 -12.87 15.16 4.87
C LEU A 148 -13.38 15.35 6.29
N SER A 149 -13.57 16.59 6.76
CA SER A 149 -14.14 16.85 8.09
C SER A 149 -15.57 16.35 8.24
N ILE A 150 -16.40 16.45 7.19
CA ILE A 150 -17.76 15.91 7.21
C ILE A 150 -17.71 14.37 7.24
N LEU A 151 -16.86 13.76 6.42
CA LEU A 151 -16.68 12.31 6.40
C LEU A 151 -16.27 11.76 7.77
N VAL A 152 -15.32 12.40 8.45
CA VAL A 152 -14.87 12.01 9.81
C VAL A 152 -16.03 12.03 10.80
N LYS A 153 -16.79 13.13 10.85
CA LYS A 153 -17.94 13.26 11.77
C LYS A 153 -18.97 12.17 11.56
N GLU A 154 -19.26 11.85 10.30
CA GLU A 154 -20.20 10.79 9.95
C GLU A 154 -19.66 9.40 10.33
N CYS A 155 -18.35 9.17 10.17
CA CYS A 155 -17.70 7.94 10.62
C CYS A 155 -17.71 7.80 12.15
N GLU A 156 -17.44 8.87 12.90
CA GLU A 156 -17.55 8.93 14.36
C GLU A 156 -18.97 8.64 14.84
N GLN A 157 -19.98 9.23 14.20
CA GLN A 157 -21.39 9.01 14.52
C GLN A 157 -21.82 7.55 14.33
N LEU A 158 -21.20 6.84 13.38
CA LEU A 158 -21.44 5.42 13.12
C LEU A 158 -20.47 4.49 13.86
N ASN A 159 -19.65 5.02 14.78
CA ASN A 159 -18.67 4.28 15.55
C ASN A 159 -17.69 3.47 14.67
N ILE A 160 -17.29 4.05 13.54
CA ILE A 160 -16.26 3.48 12.65
C ILE A 160 -14.89 3.84 13.23
N GLU A 161 -13.99 2.86 13.27
CA GLU A 161 -12.61 3.05 13.72
C GLU A 161 -11.81 3.92 12.72
N SER A 162 -10.94 4.79 13.25
CA SER A 162 -10.14 5.74 12.45
C SER A 162 -9.21 5.06 11.44
N SER A 163 -8.73 3.84 11.75
CA SER A 163 -7.95 2.99 10.83
C SER A 163 -8.69 2.68 9.53
N ARG A 164 -10.03 2.73 9.54
CA ARG A 164 -10.90 2.36 8.41
C ARG A 164 -11.42 3.57 7.62
N TYR A 165 -11.06 4.80 7.99
CA TYR A 165 -11.56 6.01 7.33
C TYR A 165 -11.07 6.11 5.88
N SER A 166 -9.88 5.62 5.58
CA SER A 166 -9.34 5.56 4.22
C SER A 166 -10.18 4.65 3.31
N GLU A 167 -10.69 3.53 3.83
CA GLU A 167 -11.56 2.63 3.07
C GLU A 167 -12.93 3.27 2.81
N VAL A 168 -13.48 3.99 3.79
CA VAL A 168 -14.73 4.75 3.63
C VAL A 168 -14.53 5.85 2.59
N LEU A 169 -13.44 6.61 2.66
CA LEU A 169 -13.10 7.68 1.72
C LEU A 169 -13.14 7.21 0.27
N ARG A 170 -12.60 6.01 -0.02
CA ARG A 170 -12.61 5.40 -1.36
C ARG A 170 -14.00 5.36 -1.99
N LEU A 171 -15.03 5.09 -1.20
CA LEU A 171 -16.40 4.88 -1.69
C LEU A 171 -17.09 6.20 -2.05
N PHE A 172 -16.62 7.31 -1.48
CA PHE A 172 -17.15 8.65 -1.69
C PHE A 172 -16.30 9.53 -2.58
N VAL A 173 -15.17 9.06 -3.12
CA VAL A 173 -14.41 9.78 -4.15
C VAL A 173 -14.65 9.19 -5.55
N LYS A 174 -14.64 10.05 -6.57
CA LYS A 174 -14.80 9.67 -7.98
C LYS A 174 -13.89 10.50 -8.89
N GLY A 175 -13.64 10.00 -10.09
CA GLY A 175 -12.87 10.71 -11.11
C GLY A 175 -11.46 11.08 -10.61
N PRO A 176 -10.97 12.31 -10.84
CA PRO A 176 -9.62 12.71 -10.45
C PRO A 176 -9.30 12.54 -8.95
N ALA A 177 -10.30 12.62 -8.08
CA ALA A 177 -10.11 12.40 -6.64
C ALA A 177 -9.88 10.93 -6.29
N LEU A 178 -10.48 10.00 -7.05
CA LEU A 178 -10.20 8.58 -6.94
C LEU A 178 -8.79 8.27 -7.46
N ASP A 179 -8.37 8.91 -8.55
CA ASP A 179 -7.00 8.77 -9.07
C ASP A 179 -5.96 9.28 -8.07
N TRP A 180 -6.24 10.40 -7.40
CA TRP A 180 -5.43 10.90 -6.28
C TRP A 180 -5.40 9.90 -5.13
N TYR A 181 -6.55 9.40 -4.69
CA TYR A 181 -6.64 8.41 -3.59
C TYR A 181 -5.81 7.16 -3.89
N LEU A 182 -5.97 6.59 -5.08
CA LEU A 182 -5.22 5.40 -5.50
C LEU A 182 -3.73 5.68 -5.64
N THR A 183 -3.35 6.89 -6.06
CA THR A 183 -1.94 7.30 -6.16
C THR A 183 -1.35 7.51 -4.78
N PHE A 184 -2.09 8.13 -3.86
CA PHE A 184 -1.69 8.38 -2.49
C PHE A 184 -1.46 7.06 -1.73
N LEU A 185 -2.38 6.09 -1.84
CA LEU A 185 -2.20 4.74 -1.27
C LEU A 185 -0.95 4.02 -1.79
N LYS A 186 -0.59 4.24 -3.06
CA LYS A 186 0.54 3.57 -3.71
C LYS A 186 1.88 4.21 -3.36
N ILE A 187 1.91 5.52 -3.13
CA ILE A 187 3.13 6.26 -2.77
C ILE A 187 3.40 6.11 -1.28
N ASN A 188 2.35 6.25 -0.47
CA ASN A 188 2.40 6.20 0.97
C ASN A 188 1.78 4.89 1.42
N SER A 189 2.48 3.75 1.26
CA SER A 189 2.22 2.41 1.83
C SER A 189 0.95 2.28 2.72
N LEU A 190 0.09 1.28 2.47
CA LEU A 190 -1.31 1.14 2.93
C LEU A 190 -1.62 1.20 4.47
N SER A 191 -0.66 1.55 5.32
CA SER A 191 -0.72 1.53 6.80
C SER A 191 -0.47 2.89 7.47
N TYR A 192 -0.93 4.01 6.90
CA TYR A 192 -0.80 5.32 7.56
C TYR A 192 -2.08 5.72 8.30
N GLU A 193 -1.88 6.26 9.51
CA GLU A 193 -2.93 6.86 10.33
C GLU A 193 -3.68 7.97 9.57
N TRP A 194 -4.96 8.13 9.90
CA TRP A 194 -5.86 9.06 9.23
C TRP A 194 -5.34 10.51 9.16
N GLU A 195 -4.50 10.92 10.11
CA GLU A 195 -3.92 12.27 10.20
C GLU A 195 -3.16 12.69 8.92
N PHE A 196 -2.53 11.74 8.22
CA PHE A 196 -1.81 12.01 6.96
C PHE A 196 -2.74 12.28 5.77
N TRP A 197 -3.96 11.72 5.80
CA TRP A 197 -4.98 11.98 4.78
C TRP A 197 -5.51 13.41 4.85
N GLN A 198 -5.45 14.03 6.03
CA GLN A 198 -5.89 15.40 6.26
C GLN A 198 -4.82 16.44 5.86
N ASN A 199 -3.55 16.04 5.82
CA ASN A 199 -2.41 16.90 5.51
C ASN A 199 -1.42 16.22 4.54
N PRO A 200 -1.76 16.10 3.23
CA PRO A 200 -0.93 15.38 2.25
C PRO A 200 0.39 16.09 1.85
N ASN A 201 0.78 17.18 2.54
CA ASN A 201 1.98 17.98 2.26
C ASN A 201 3.06 17.84 3.37
N LEU A 202 2.98 16.82 4.20
CA LEU A 202 4.05 16.43 5.14
C LEU A 202 4.95 15.37 4.52
#